data_AF-A0A9X1Z1U7-F1
#
_entry.id   AF-A0A9X1Z1U7-F1
#
_cell.length_a   1.000
_cell.length_b   1.000
_cell.length_c   1.000
_cell.angle_alpha   90.00
_cell.angle_beta   90.00
_cell.angle_gamma   90.00
#
_symmetry.space_group_name_H-M   'P 1'
#
loop_
_entity.id
_entity.type
_entity.pdbx_description
1 polymer ?
#
loop_
_entity_poly.entity_id
_entity_poly.type
_entity_poly.pdbx_seq_one_letter_code
_entity_poly.pdbx_strand_id
1 'polypeptide(L)'
;MIELEGRAKQARLIRYAFRELMKGVCTSVPGNILTFNPATQMAQVQVGIVRVDINDAEFTLKPIIETPVYFPGGDYCIEYQIDSGCEGDILFSQRCIDGWVQSGGVAANPIGRFHNMQDAMFLPGFRSKPNVLPDFQNNGVRMRNRAGTQFVWLKNDNSICMDNGVARFNVLADGTTLMQNGAGSFQLQADGTFLINGLKITPDGNVITAAGTNLNAHRHSGVTPGSGTSGVPVP
;
A
#
# COMPACT_ATOMS: atom_id res chain seq x y z
N MET A 1 44.14 45.46 -9.51
CA MET A 1 43.05 45.05 -10.43
C MET A 1 43.33 43.68 -11.06
N ILE A 2 44.55 43.46 -11.61
CA ILE A 2 44.97 42.18 -12.24
C ILE A 2 44.99 40.97 -11.27
N GLU A 3 45.42 41.15 -10.02
CA GLU A 3 45.39 40.07 -9.00
C GLU A 3 43.97 39.63 -8.59
N LEU A 4 43.02 40.57 -8.56
CA LEU A 4 41.62 40.28 -8.23
C LEU A 4 40.95 39.49 -9.35
N GLU A 5 41.27 39.77 -10.62
CA GLU A 5 40.80 38.99 -11.77
C GLU A 5 41.40 37.59 -11.83
N GLY A 6 42.69 37.42 -11.48
CA GLY A 6 43.34 36.11 -11.40
C GLY A 6 42.71 35.20 -10.34
N ARG A 7 42.42 35.75 -9.15
CA ARG A 7 41.71 35.04 -8.07
C ARG A 7 40.27 34.68 -8.47
N ALA A 8 39.57 35.57 -9.18
CA ALA A 8 38.23 35.30 -9.68
C ALA A 8 38.20 34.16 -10.72
N LYS A 9 39.19 34.11 -11.62
CA LYS A 9 39.34 33.01 -12.62
C LYS A 9 39.65 31.67 -11.95
N GLN A 10 40.55 31.64 -10.97
CA GLN A 10 40.86 30.42 -10.21
C GLN A 10 39.67 29.91 -9.41
N ALA A 11 38.93 30.80 -8.73
CA ALA A 11 37.71 30.44 -8.02
C ALA A 11 36.64 29.86 -8.97
N ARG A 12 36.52 30.41 -10.19
CA ARG A 12 35.60 29.91 -11.21
C ARG A 12 35.99 28.52 -11.71
N LEU A 13 37.28 28.27 -11.93
CA LEU A 13 37.79 26.95 -12.33
C LEU A 13 37.48 25.89 -11.26
N ILE A 14 37.76 26.18 -9.99
CA ILE A 14 37.50 25.26 -8.87
C ILE A 14 36.00 24.95 -8.77
N ARG A 15 35.14 25.97 -8.91
CA ARG A 15 33.68 25.77 -8.89
C ARG A 15 33.18 24.90 -10.04
N TYR A 16 33.70 25.08 -11.25
CA TYR A 16 33.33 24.23 -12.39
C TYR A 16 33.82 22.80 -12.21
N ALA A 17 35.09 22.62 -11.83
CA ALA A 17 35.65 21.29 -11.59
C ALA A 17 34.85 20.54 -10.51
N PHE A 18 34.53 21.20 -9.40
CA PHE A 18 33.70 20.62 -8.35
C PHE A 18 32.30 20.26 -8.86
N ARG A 19 31.66 21.16 -9.63
CA ARG A 19 30.33 20.90 -10.20
C ARG A 19 30.34 19.68 -11.14
N GLU A 20 31.37 19.53 -11.98
CA GLU A 20 31.49 18.38 -12.88
C GLU A 20 31.73 17.08 -12.13
N LEU A 21 32.59 17.08 -11.10
CA LEU A 21 32.80 15.91 -10.24
C LEU A 21 31.49 15.51 -9.53
N MET A 22 30.72 16.48 -9.04
CA MET A 22 29.44 16.24 -8.39
C MET A 22 28.39 15.62 -9.32
N LYS A 23 28.48 15.80 -10.64
CA LYS A 23 27.57 15.12 -11.58
C LYS A 23 27.75 13.59 -11.58
N GLY A 24 28.92 13.10 -11.20
CA GLY A 24 29.24 11.68 -11.09
C GLY A 24 28.82 11.06 -9.75
N VAL A 25 28.50 11.87 -8.75
CA VAL A 25 28.08 11.39 -7.43
C VAL A 25 26.58 11.08 -7.47
N CYS A 26 26.23 9.79 -7.53
CA CYS A 26 24.83 9.37 -7.49
C CYS A 26 24.34 9.29 -6.04
N THR A 27 23.21 9.95 -5.75
CA THR A 27 22.59 9.98 -4.41
C THR A 27 21.20 9.35 -4.45
N SER A 28 20.26 10.00 -5.14
CA SER A 28 18.97 9.44 -5.50
C SER A 28 18.39 10.12 -6.74
N VAL A 29 17.46 9.44 -7.42
CA VAL A 29 16.76 9.97 -8.59
C VAL A 29 15.41 9.27 -8.75
N PRO A 30 14.32 9.99 -9.09
CA PRO A 30 13.05 9.34 -9.38
C PRO A 30 13.15 8.46 -10.63
N GLY A 31 12.38 7.40 -10.64
CA GLY A 31 12.32 6.49 -11.77
C GLY A 31 11.15 5.53 -11.66
N ASN A 32 11.15 4.54 -12.54
CA ASN A 32 10.13 3.51 -12.58
C ASN A 32 10.72 2.13 -12.81
N ILE A 33 9.99 1.11 -12.41
CA ILE A 33 10.29 -0.28 -12.70
C ILE A 33 9.94 -0.60 -14.15
N LEU A 34 10.82 -1.32 -14.84
CA LEU A 34 10.56 -1.94 -16.14
C LEU A 34 10.10 -3.38 -15.95
N THR A 35 10.87 -4.17 -15.20
CA THR A 35 10.59 -5.58 -14.89
C THR A 35 10.95 -5.88 -13.43
N PHE A 36 10.28 -6.87 -12.85
CA PHE A 36 10.50 -7.33 -11.48
C PHE A 36 10.48 -8.85 -11.42
N ASN A 37 11.44 -9.46 -10.71
CA ASN A 37 11.49 -10.89 -10.46
C ASN A 37 11.04 -11.19 -9.01
N PRO A 38 9.86 -11.79 -8.80
CA PRO A 38 9.36 -12.08 -7.46
C PRO A 38 10.22 -13.06 -6.66
N ALA A 39 10.94 -13.97 -7.32
CA ALA A 39 11.74 -14.98 -6.62
C ALA A 39 13.04 -14.41 -6.03
N THR A 40 13.63 -13.41 -6.69
CA THR A 40 14.87 -12.75 -6.23
C THR A 40 14.63 -11.38 -5.63
N GLN A 41 13.41 -10.83 -5.74
CA GLN A 41 13.03 -9.48 -5.34
C GLN A 41 13.88 -8.38 -6.01
N MET A 42 14.41 -8.68 -7.20
CA MET A 42 15.22 -7.78 -8.01
C MET A 42 14.40 -7.16 -9.14
N ALA A 43 14.65 -5.89 -9.41
CA ALA A 43 14.05 -5.15 -10.50
C ALA A 43 15.08 -4.68 -11.53
N GLN A 44 14.58 -4.45 -12.74
CA GLN A 44 15.19 -3.54 -13.69
C GLN A 44 14.50 -2.19 -13.57
N VAL A 45 15.26 -1.12 -13.33
CA VAL A 45 14.72 0.24 -13.14
C VAL A 45 15.22 1.20 -14.21
N GLN A 46 14.36 2.14 -14.59
CA GLN A 46 14.67 3.22 -15.52
C GLN A 46 14.69 4.55 -14.77
N VAL A 47 15.77 5.30 -14.93
CA VAL A 47 15.87 6.67 -14.43
C VAL A 47 14.90 7.56 -15.22
N GLY A 48 14.04 8.29 -14.50
CA GLY A 48 12.99 9.14 -15.09
C GLY A 48 13.44 10.53 -15.53
N ILE A 49 14.74 10.83 -15.43
CA ILE A 49 15.33 12.14 -15.76
C ILE A 49 16.41 11.94 -16.83
N VAL A 50 16.30 12.69 -17.92
CA VAL A 50 17.31 12.72 -18.98
C VAL A 50 18.60 13.38 -18.49
N ARG A 51 19.74 12.94 -19.02
CA ARG A 51 21.04 13.60 -18.81
C ARG A 51 21.34 14.48 -20.02
N VAL A 52 22.10 15.54 -19.77
CA VAL A 52 22.59 16.46 -20.81
C VAL A 52 24.10 16.29 -20.89
N ASP A 53 24.63 16.09 -22.09
CA ASP A 53 26.07 15.98 -22.33
C ASP A 53 26.75 17.37 -22.40
N ILE A 54 28.04 17.40 -22.76
CA ILE A 54 28.80 18.66 -22.89
C ILE A 54 28.39 19.51 -24.11
N ASN A 55 27.63 18.94 -25.04
CA ASN A 55 27.15 19.57 -26.27
C ASN A 55 25.65 19.92 -26.18
N ASP A 56 25.08 19.95 -24.98
CA ASP A 56 23.66 20.15 -24.72
C ASP A 56 22.72 19.09 -25.35
N ALA A 57 23.25 17.90 -25.69
CA ALA A 57 22.44 16.80 -26.19
C ALA A 57 21.82 16.01 -25.03
N GLU A 58 20.50 15.86 -25.07
CA GLU A 58 19.75 15.03 -24.13
C GLU A 58 19.88 13.55 -24.47
N PHE A 59 20.08 12.72 -23.45
CA PHE A 59 20.05 11.27 -23.59
C PHE A 59 19.42 10.59 -22.38
N THR A 60 18.75 9.46 -22.65
CA THR A 60 18.21 8.57 -21.61
C THR A 60 19.30 7.63 -21.12
N LEU A 61 19.41 7.50 -19.81
CA LEU A 61 20.30 6.51 -19.20
C LEU A 61 19.79 5.10 -19.50
N LYS A 62 20.73 4.16 -19.68
CA LYS A 62 20.39 2.74 -19.80
C LYS A 62 19.71 2.26 -18.50
N PRO A 63 18.78 1.31 -18.59
CA PRO A 63 18.20 0.72 -17.41
C PRO A 63 19.26 0.11 -16.49
N ILE A 64 19.04 0.23 -15.19
CA ILE A 64 19.85 -0.41 -14.15
C ILE A 64 19.20 -1.76 -13.87
N ILE A 65 20.00 -2.83 -13.77
CA ILE A 65 19.54 -4.20 -13.52
C ILE A 65 19.88 -4.62 -12.10
N GLU A 66 19.35 -5.77 -11.67
CA GLU A 66 19.65 -6.38 -10.35
C GLU A 66 19.49 -5.40 -9.17
N THR A 67 18.50 -4.50 -9.29
CA THR A 67 18.22 -3.49 -8.27
C THR A 67 17.30 -4.08 -7.20
N PRO A 68 17.74 -4.23 -5.93
CA PRO A 68 16.88 -4.73 -4.87
C PRO A 68 15.72 -3.78 -4.61
N VAL A 69 14.50 -4.32 -4.48
CA VAL A 69 13.30 -3.55 -4.16
C VAL A 69 13.05 -3.55 -2.64
N TYR A 70 12.81 -2.37 -2.08
CA TYR A 70 12.48 -2.22 -0.68
C TYR A 70 11.06 -2.73 -0.37
N PHE A 71 10.98 -3.62 0.61
CA PHE A 71 9.75 -4.00 1.29
C PHE A 71 9.92 -3.74 2.79
N PRO A 72 8.99 -3.04 3.45
CA PRO A 72 9.10 -2.78 4.89
C PRO A 72 8.85 -4.06 5.68
N GLY A 73 9.76 -4.38 6.60
CA GLY A 73 9.61 -5.55 7.46
C GLY A 73 10.91 -6.18 7.96
N GLY A 74 10.74 -7.39 8.49
CA GLY A 74 11.76 -8.28 9.06
C GLY A 74 11.10 -9.63 9.38
N ASP A 75 10.90 -9.94 10.66
CA ASP A 75 10.13 -11.13 11.09
C ASP A 75 8.65 -11.06 10.62
N TYR A 76 8.15 -9.84 10.42
CA TYR A 76 6.86 -9.55 9.79
C TYR A 76 7.10 -8.60 8.62
N CYS A 77 6.49 -8.86 7.47
CA CYS A 77 6.69 -8.10 6.25
C CYS A 77 5.38 -7.60 5.68
N ILE A 78 5.44 -6.46 4.97
CA ILE A 78 4.35 -6.00 4.10
C ILE A 78 4.84 -6.14 2.66
N GLU A 79 4.14 -6.97 1.89
CA GLU A 79 4.40 -7.19 0.48
C GLU A 79 3.51 -6.31 -0.38
N TYR A 80 4.06 -5.84 -1.49
CA TYR A 80 3.33 -5.04 -2.47
C TYR A 80 3.46 -5.70 -3.84
N GLN A 81 2.39 -5.66 -4.63
CA GLN A 81 2.48 -6.00 -6.04
C GLN A 81 3.32 -4.94 -6.78
N ILE A 82 4.32 -5.40 -7.53
CA ILE A 82 5.23 -4.57 -8.31
C ILE A 82 5.05 -4.88 -9.78
N ASP A 83 4.42 -3.95 -10.49
CA ASP A 83 4.20 -4.03 -11.94
C ASP A 83 5.12 -3.06 -12.70
N SER A 84 5.23 -3.26 -14.01
CA SER A 84 5.90 -2.30 -14.89
C SER A 84 5.25 -0.92 -14.80
N GLY A 85 6.07 0.11 -14.76
CA GLY A 85 5.63 1.49 -14.54
C GLY A 85 5.39 1.86 -13.07
N CYS A 86 5.66 0.96 -12.11
CA CYS A 86 5.67 1.33 -10.69
C CYS A 86 6.73 2.41 -10.45
N GLU A 87 6.29 3.59 -10.04
CA GLU A 87 7.16 4.74 -9.75
C GLU A 87 7.69 4.70 -8.31
N GLY A 88 8.88 5.26 -8.15
CA GLY A 88 9.58 5.31 -6.88
C GLY A 88 10.86 6.13 -6.94
N ASP A 89 11.63 6.05 -5.86
CA ASP A 89 12.95 6.65 -5.77
C ASP A 89 14.02 5.58 -5.97
N ILE A 90 15.00 5.86 -6.83
CA ILE A 90 16.18 5.02 -7.02
C ILE A 90 17.27 5.61 -6.12
N LEU A 91 17.65 4.85 -5.09
CA LEU A 91 18.66 5.23 -4.10
C LEU A 91 19.99 4.60 -4.48
N PHE A 92 21.09 5.33 -4.34
CA PHE A 92 22.42 4.82 -4.64
C PHE A 92 23.27 4.67 -3.38
N SER A 93 23.87 3.50 -3.20
CA SER A 93 24.74 3.23 -2.06
C SER A 93 26.07 3.97 -2.17
N GLN A 94 26.63 4.34 -1.01
CA GLN A 94 27.97 4.92 -0.90
C GLN A 94 29.10 3.95 -1.30
N ARG A 95 28.83 2.65 -1.33
CA ARG A 95 29.79 1.57 -1.62
C ARG A 95 29.14 0.51 -2.49
N CYS A 96 29.98 -0.29 -3.13
CA CYS A 96 29.52 -1.44 -3.90
C CYS A 96 28.62 -2.36 -3.05
N ILE A 97 27.44 -2.70 -3.56
CA ILE A 97 26.49 -3.58 -2.86
C ILE A 97 26.49 -5.02 -3.38
N ASP A 98 27.14 -5.30 -4.51
CA ASP A 98 27.10 -6.60 -5.19
C ASP A 98 27.41 -7.77 -4.24
N GLY A 99 28.44 -7.61 -3.39
CA GLY A 99 28.80 -8.62 -2.40
C GLY A 99 27.67 -8.88 -1.40
N TRP A 100 27.05 -7.82 -0.88
CA TRP A 100 25.95 -7.94 0.08
C TRP A 100 24.68 -8.52 -0.56
N VAL A 101 24.38 -8.12 -1.80
CA VAL A 101 23.26 -8.66 -2.57
C VAL A 101 23.37 -10.18 -2.75
N GLN A 102 24.59 -10.70 -2.95
CA GLN A 102 24.83 -12.13 -3.16
C GLN A 102 24.93 -12.94 -1.87
N SER A 103 25.62 -12.43 -0.84
CA SER A 103 25.95 -13.21 0.36
C SER A 103 25.15 -12.85 1.60
N GLY A 104 24.49 -11.68 1.61
CA GLY A 104 23.99 -11.06 2.83
C GLY A 104 25.10 -10.82 3.86
N GLY A 105 24.70 -10.51 5.10
CA GLY A 105 25.62 -10.37 6.24
C GLY A 105 26.71 -9.32 6.04
N VAL A 106 27.89 -9.56 6.64
CA VAL A 106 29.09 -8.76 6.38
C VAL A 106 29.74 -9.28 5.10
N ALA A 107 29.68 -8.50 4.03
CA ALA A 107 30.19 -8.88 2.71
C ALA A 107 31.50 -8.17 2.36
N ALA A 108 32.33 -8.83 1.57
CA ALA A 108 33.50 -8.20 0.97
C ALA A 108 33.05 -7.10 -0.01
N ASN A 109 33.87 -6.07 -0.17
CA ASN A 109 33.67 -5.07 -1.20
C ASN A 109 34.43 -5.50 -2.46
N PRO A 110 33.78 -6.15 -3.45
CA PRO A 110 34.49 -6.75 -4.58
C PRO A 110 35.10 -5.70 -5.51
N ILE A 111 34.55 -4.48 -5.53
CA ILE A 111 34.93 -3.40 -6.44
C ILE A 111 34.88 -2.07 -5.68
N GLY A 112 35.94 -1.27 -5.74
CA GLY A 112 36.02 0.06 -5.12
C GLY A 112 35.10 1.14 -5.73
N ARG A 113 33.82 0.85 -5.98
CA ARG A 113 32.80 1.81 -6.45
C ARG A 113 32.27 2.67 -5.29
N PHE A 114 32.01 3.93 -5.60
CA PHE A 114 31.49 4.93 -4.68
C PHE A 114 30.39 5.70 -5.40
N HIS A 115 29.18 5.74 -4.83
CA HIS A 115 28.06 6.52 -5.38
C HIS A 115 27.80 6.22 -6.86
N ASN A 116 27.87 4.94 -7.24
CA ASN A 116 27.75 4.51 -8.63
C ASN A 116 26.30 4.14 -8.97
N MET A 117 25.91 4.34 -10.23
CA MET A 117 24.57 4.00 -10.70
C MET A 117 24.21 2.51 -10.61
N GLN A 118 25.19 1.62 -10.64
CA GLN A 118 24.96 0.17 -10.52
C GLN A 118 24.71 -0.26 -9.07
N ASP A 119 25.04 0.59 -8.10
CA ASP A 119 24.82 0.33 -6.68
C ASP A 119 23.44 0.85 -6.23
N ALA A 120 22.43 0.54 -7.03
CA ALA A 120 21.09 1.05 -6.87
C ALA A 120 20.21 0.16 -5.98
N MET A 121 19.28 0.78 -5.27
CA MET A 121 18.15 0.16 -4.59
C MET A 121 16.89 0.93 -4.97
N PHE A 122 15.72 0.29 -4.96
CA PHE A 122 14.48 0.93 -5.36
C PHE A 122 13.48 1.02 -4.20
N LEU A 123 13.01 2.24 -3.93
CA LEU A 123 11.98 2.53 -2.93
C LEU A 123 10.66 2.84 -3.64
N PRO A 124 9.70 1.90 -3.70
CA PRO A 124 8.43 2.12 -4.38
C PRO A 124 7.55 3.13 -3.63
N GLY A 125 6.78 3.93 -4.37
CA GLY A 125 5.65 4.69 -3.81
C GLY A 125 5.69 6.21 -3.99
N PHE A 126 6.85 6.80 -4.33
CA PHE A 126 6.87 8.17 -4.86
C PHE A 126 6.20 8.21 -6.22
N ARG A 127 5.35 9.23 -6.46
CA ARG A 127 4.51 9.30 -7.66
C ARG A 127 4.62 10.66 -8.30
N SER A 128 4.69 10.67 -9.62
CA SER A 128 4.54 11.85 -10.46
C SER A 128 3.08 12.33 -10.45
N LYS A 129 2.85 13.59 -10.82
CA LYS A 129 1.48 14.16 -10.89
C LYS A 129 0.53 13.35 -11.79
N PRO A 130 0.94 12.86 -12.98
CA PRO A 130 0.08 12.02 -13.81
C PRO A 130 -0.30 10.68 -13.17
N ASN A 131 0.53 10.17 -12.26
CA ASN A 131 0.37 8.86 -11.64
C ASN A 131 -0.14 8.92 -10.19
N VAL A 132 -0.74 10.05 -9.79
CA VAL A 132 -1.37 10.18 -8.47
C VAL A 132 -2.37 9.05 -8.23
N LEU A 133 -2.55 8.74 -6.96
CA LEU A 133 -3.52 7.75 -6.52
C LEU A 133 -4.94 8.23 -6.88
N PRO A 134 -5.71 7.47 -7.70
CA PRO A 134 -7.10 7.82 -7.99
C PRO A 134 -7.94 7.68 -6.71
N ASP A 135 -8.96 8.53 -6.58
CA ASP A 135 -9.87 8.56 -5.43
C ASP A 135 -9.16 8.55 -4.07
N PHE A 136 -8.07 9.31 -3.97
CA PHE A 136 -7.38 9.53 -2.71
C PHE A 136 -8.29 10.29 -1.73
N GLN A 137 -8.25 9.88 -0.47
CA GLN A 137 -9.10 10.39 0.60
C GLN A 137 -8.19 10.67 1.80
N ASN A 138 -8.23 11.89 2.32
CA ASN A 138 -7.31 12.38 3.34
C ASN A 138 -7.94 12.36 4.75
N ASN A 139 -8.43 11.20 5.18
CA ASN A 139 -9.22 11.04 6.39
C ASN A 139 -8.98 9.69 7.07
N GLY A 140 -7.74 9.24 7.13
CA GLY A 140 -7.34 8.06 7.88
C GLY A 140 -6.29 7.20 7.17
N VAL A 141 -6.09 5.99 7.67
CA VAL A 141 -5.14 5.01 7.11
C VAL A 141 -5.92 3.97 6.32
N ARG A 142 -5.60 3.83 5.03
CA ARG A 142 -6.27 2.91 4.11
C ARG A 142 -5.27 2.05 3.34
N MET A 143 -5.34 0.74 3.55
CA MET A 143 -4.68 -0.26 2.70
C MET A 143 -5.63 -0.63 1.58
N ARG A 144 -5.22 -0.52 0.31
CA ARG A 144 -6.13 -0.66 -0.84
C ARG A 144 -5.43 -1.06 -2.12
N ASN A 145 -6.21 -1.58 -3.06
CA ASN A 145 -5.79 -1.68 -4.45
C ASN A 145 -5.72 -0.29 -5.13
N ARG A 146 -5.07 -0.20 -6.31
CA ARG A 146 -4.89 1.07 -7.03
C ARG A 146 -6.22 1.75 -7.35
N ALA A 147 -7.24 0.99 -7.74
CA ALA A 147 -8.57 1.50 -8.09
C ALA A 147 -9.38 1.99 -6.87
N GLY A 148 -9.01 1.62 -5.65
CA GLY A 148 -9.76 1.98 -4.45
C GLY A 148 -11.05 1.18 -4.22
N THR A 149 -11.26 0.10 -4.97
CA THR A 149 -12.45 -0.78 -4.87
C THR A 149 -12.31 -1.90 -3.85
N GLN A 150 -11.08 -2.23 -3.46
CA GLN A 150 -10.78 -3.19 -2.40
C GLN A 150 -9.92 -2.50 -1.35
N PHE A 151 -10.34 -2.51 -0.09
CA PHE A 151 -9.61 -1.85 0.99
C PHE A 151 -9.95 -2.34 2.40
N VAL A 152 -9.03 -2.05 3.32
CA VAL A 152 -9.26 -1.94 4.76
C VAL A 152 -8.92 -0.51 5.17
N TRP A 153 -9.79 0.15 5.91
CA TRP A 153 -9.71 1.58 6.21
C TRP A 153 -10.07 1.88 7.65
N LEU A 154 -9.13 2.48 8.39
CA LEU A 154 -9.36 3.11 9.67
C LEU A 154 -9.49 4.62 9.44
N LYS A 155 -10.69 5.16 9.62
CA LYS A 155 -10.99 6.57 9.35
C LYS A 155 -10.79 7.46 10.57
N ASN A 156 -10.63 8.75 10.31
CA ASN A 156 -10.46 9.78 11.35
C ASN A 156 -11.75 10.11 12.13
N ASP A 157 -12.89 9.57 11.71
CA ASP A 157 -14.19 9.66 12.38
C ASP A 157 -14.47 8.44 13.28
N ASN A 158 -13.46 7.60 13.53
CA ASN A 158 -13.52 6.32 14.26
C ASN A 158 -14.28 5.19 13.55
N SER A 159 -14.75 5.39 12.31
CA SER A 159 -15.28 4.27 11.53
C SER A 159 -14.17 3.39 10.96
N ILE A 160 -14.44 2.08 10.89
CA ILE A 160 -13.56 1.08 10.31
C ILE A 160 -14.32 0.41 9.17
N CYS A 161 -13.74 0.33 7.98
CA CYS A 161 -14.38 -0.25 6.81
C CYS A 161 -13.47 -1.28 6.14
N MET A 162 -14.05 -2.41 5.76
CA MET A 162 -13.44 -3.41 4.89
C MET A 162 -14.38 -3.66 3.71
N ASP A 163 -13.90 -3.51 2.49
CA ASP A 163 -14.71 -3.70 1.28
C ASP A 163 -13.86 -4.38 0.20
N ASN A 164 -14.44 -5.30 -0.56
CA ASN A 164 -13.79 -5.94 -1.71
C ASN A 164 -14.54 -5.71 -3.03
N GLY A 165 -15.52 -4.81 -3.05
CA GLY A 165 -16.41 -4.51 -4.18
C GLY A 165 -17.65 -5.40 -4.26
N VAL A 166 -17.73 -6.48 -3.48
CA VAL A 166 -18.85 -7.45 -3.47
C VAL A 166 -19.50 -7.55 -2.10
N ALA A 167 -18.67 -7.61 -1.06
CA ALA A 167 -19.07 -7.68 0.33
C ALA A 167 -18.31 -6.64 1.15
N ARG A 168 -18.93 -6.18 2.23
CA ARG A 168 -18.32 -5.24 3.15
C ARG A 168 -18.60 -5.55 4.60
N PHE A 169 -17.64 -5.19 5.44
CA PHE A 169 -17.71 -5.22 6.89
C PHE A 169 -17.37 -3.84 7.41
N ASN A 170 -18.29 -3.21 8.14
CA ASN A 170 -18.10 -1.87 8.69
C ASN A 170 -18.36 -1.84 10.19
N VAL A 171 -17.57 -1.05 10.90
CA VAL A 171 -17.86 -0.52 12.23
C VAL A 171 -18.05 0.98 12.07
N LEU A 172 -19.22 1.49 12.44
CA LEU A 172 -19.55 2.91 12.35
C LEU A 172 -19.16 3.61 13.65
N ALA A 173 -19.05 4.95 13.57
CA ALA A 173 -18.62 5.78 14.69
C ALA A 173 -19.56 5.69 15.91
N ASP A 174 -20.83 5.35 15.71
CA ASP A 174 -21.84 5.17 16.75
C ASP A 174 -21.77 3.78 17.43
N GLY A 175 -20.86 2.90 17.01
CA GLY A 175 -20.74 1.52 17.50
C GLY A 175 -21.57 0.50 16.71
N THR A 176 -22.36 0.92 15.72
CA THR A 176 -23.07 0.00 14.82
C THR A 176 -22.06 -0.83 14.02
N THR A 177 -22.28 -2.15 13.93
CA THR A 177 -21.50 -3.03 13.06
C THR A 177 -22.38 -3.61 11.95
N LEU A 178 -21.85 -3.74 10.75
CA LEU A 178 -22.60 -4.15 9.56
C LEU A 178 -21.75 -5.04 8.67
N MET A 179 -22.26 -6.23 8.37
CA MET A 179 -21.77 -7.11 7.30
C MET A 179 -22.84 -7.19 6.22
N GLN A 180 -22.50 -6.96 4.95
CA GLN A 180 -23.48 -7.02 3.88
C GLN A 180 -22.87 -7.36 2.52
N ASN A 181 -23.68 -7.93 1.64
CA ASN A 181 -23.43 -8.14 0.22
C ASN A 181 -24.71 -7.89 -0.59
N GLY A 182 -24.72 -8.23 -1.88
CA GLY A 182 -25.90 -8.05 -2.74
C GLY A 182 -27.12 -8.91 -2.38
N ALA A 183 -26.98 -9.93 -1.53
CA ALA A 183 -28.05 -10.86 -1.17
C ALA A 183 -28.60 -10.65 0.25
N GLY A 184 -27.87 -9.96 1.12
CA GLY A 184 -28.29 -9.80 2.50
C GLY A 184 -27.35 -9.02 3.40
N SER A 185 -27.75 -8.88 4.66
CA SER A 185 -27.06 -8.13 5.69
C SER A 185 -27.23 -8.73 7.08
N PHE A 186 -26.18 -8.60 7.89
CA PHE A 186 -26.17 -8.78 9.34
C PHE A 186 -25.74 -7.47 9.99
N GLN A 187 -26.53 -6.92 10.90
CA GLN A 187 -26.24 -5.65 11.56
C GLN A 187 -26.44 -5.77 13.06
N LEU A 188 -25.44 -5.36 13.86
CA LEU A 188 -25.63 -5.03 15.27
C LEU A 188 -25.77 -3.52 15.37
N GLN A 189 -26.94 -3.06 15.78
CA GLN A 189 -27.21 -1.64 15.99
C GLN A 189 -26.61 -1.16 17.32
N ALA A 190 -26.38 0.14 17.44
CA ALA A 190 -25.85 0.75 18.66
C ALA A 190 -26.71 0.50 19.91
N ASP A 191 -28.00 0.19 19.76
CA ASP A 191 -28.91 -0.15 20.86
C ASP A 191 -28.81 -1.62 21.32
N GLY A 192 -27.96 -2.43 20.68
CA GLY A 192 -27.80 -3.86 20.95
C GLY A 192 -28.71 -4.78 20.13
N THR A 193 -29.58 -4.24 19.27
CA THR A 193 -30.44 -5.02 18.39
C THR A 193 -29.63 -5.66 17.27
N PHE A 194 -29.84 -6.96 17.02
CA PHE A 194 -29.38 -7.61 15.80
C PHE A 194 -30.46 -7.61 14.71
N LEU A 195 -30.09 -7.24 13.49
CA LEU A 195 -30.92 -7.33 12.29
C LEU A 195 -30.27 -8.25 11.25
N ILE A 196 -31.02 -9.23 10.75
CA ILE A 196 -30.54 -10.26 9.81
C ILE A 196 -31.58 -10.46 8.71
N ASN A 197 -31.39 -9.82 7.55
CA ASN A 197 -32.34 -9.89 6.43
C ASN A 197 -33.82 -9.65 6.83
N GLY A 198 -34.05 -8.72 7.77
CA GLY A 198 -35.37 -8.41 8.32
C GLY A 198 -35.75 -9.16 9.61
N LEU A 199 -35.09 -10.29 9.94
CA LEU A 199 -35.19 -10.90 11.27
C LEU A 199 -34.58 -9.93 12.30
N LYS A 200 -35.23 -9.77 13.44
CA LYS A 200 -34.78 -8.92 14.55
C LYS A 200 -34.58 -9.76 15.81
N ILE A 201 -33.41 -9.65 16.43
CA ILE A 201 -33.16 -10.13 17.80
C ILE A 201 -32.95 -8.90 18.68
N THR A 202 -33.83 -8.71 19.66
CA THR A 202 -33.72 -7.58 20.60
C THR A 202 -32.60 -7.83 21.62
N PRO A 203 -32.13 -6.79 22.34
CA PRO A 203 -31.03 -6.93 23.30
C PRO A 203 -31.29 -7.93 24.44
N ASP A 204 -32.56 -8.18 24.78
CA ASP A 204 -33.02 -9.17 25.77
C ASP A 204 -33.17 -10.59 25.19
N GLY A 205 -32.81 -10.81 23.92
CA GLY A 205 -32.80 -12.12 23.28
C GLY A 205 -34.13 -12.55 22.65
N ASN A 206 -35.15 -11.69 22.62
CA ASN A 206 -36.40 -12.00 21.91
C ASN A 206 -36.20 -11.99 20.40
N VAL A 207 -36.68 -13.03 19.72
CA VAL A 207 -36.56 -13.21 18.27
C VAL A 207 -37.89 -12.85 17.59
N ILE A 208 -37.82 -11.93 16.65
CA ILE A 208 -38.94 -11.51 15.81
C ILE A 208 -38.56 -11.83 14.37
N THR A 209 -39.32 -12.69 13.71
CA THR A 209 -39.04 -13.08 12.31
C THR A 209 -39.18 -11.88 11.37
N ALA A 210 -38.65 -11.99 10.16
CA ALA A 210 -38.81 -10.95 9.13
C ALA A 210 -40.29 -10.67 8.78
N ALA A 211 -41.19 -11.63 9.02
CA ALA A 211 -42.63 -11.47 8.86
C ALA A 211 -43.35 -10.84 10.08
N GLY A 212 -42.61 -10.52 11.16
CA GLY A 212 -43.14 -9.91 12.37
C GLY A 212 -43.60 -10.89 13.46
N THR A 213 -43.43 -12.21 13.28
CA THR A 213 -43.78 -13.19 14.32
C THR A 213 -42.80 -13.11 15.47
N ASN A 214 -43.29 -12.68 16.63
CA ASN A 214 -42.54 -12.69 17.89
C ASN A 214 -42.56 -14.10 18.50
N LEU A 215 -41.41 -14.75 18.60
CA LEU A 215 -41.29 -16.13 19.09
C LEU A 215 -41.69 -16.28 20.56
N ASN A 216 -41.47 -15.29 21.41
CA ASN A 216 -41.90 -15.34 22.81
C ASN A 216 -43.43 -15.22 22.97
N ALA A 217 -44.08 -14.51 22.04
CA ALA A 217 -45.52 -14.24 22.09
C ALA A 217 -46.36 -15.10 21.12
N HIS A 218 -45.74 -15.90 20.25
CA HIS A 218 -46.49 -16.66 19.25
C HIS A 218 -47.45 -17.67 19.89
N ARG A 219 -48.60 -17.87 19.27
CA ARG A 219 -49.66 -18.78 19.73
C ARG A 219 -50.24 -19.52 18.53
N HIS A 220 -50.77 -20.70 18.78
CA HIS A 220 -51.52 -21.50 17.80
C HIS A 220 -53.01 -21.42 18.13
N SER A 221 -53.84 -21.12 17.14
CA SER A 221 -55.30 -21.06 17.26
C SER A 221 -55.97 -22.21 16.52
N GLY A 222 -57.20 -22.59 16.91
CA GLY A 222 -57.97 -23.63 16.20
C GLY A 222 -57.54 -25.06 16.54
N VAL A 223 -56.91 -25.26 17.70
CA VAL A 223 -56.48 -26.58 18.19
C VAL A 223 -57.37 -27.03 19.35
N THR A 224 -57.59 -28.35 19.46
CA THR A 224 -58.17 -28.97 20.66
C THR A 224 -57.03 -29.42 21.57
N PRO A 225 -56.84 -28.84 22.77
CA PRO A 225 -55.75 -29.22 23.65
C PRO A 225 -55.89 -30.67 24.14
N GLY A 226 -54.84 -31.48 23.98
CA GLY A 226 -54.69 -32.76 24.68
C GLY A 226 -54.03 -32.59 26.06
N SER A 227 -53.97 -33.66 26.86
CA SER A 227 -53.30 -33.64 28.17
C SER A 227 -51.77 -33.81 28.10
N GLY A 228 -51.23 -34.14 26.93
CA GLY A 228 -49.79 -34.37 26.74
C GLY A 228 -49.02 -33.10 26.37
N THR A 229 -47.72 -33.10 26.67
CA THR A 229 -46.77 -32.18 26.03
C THR A 229 -46.27 -32.84 24.75
N SER A 230 -46.17 -32.08 23.65
CA SER A 230 -45.57 -32.61 22.43
C SER A 230 -44.13 -33.06 22.71
N GLY A 231 -43.67 -34.09 21.98
CA GLY A 231 -42.27 -34.47 22.01
C GLY A 231 -41.35 -33.35 21.50
N VAL A 232 -40.04 -33.58 21.56
CA VAL A 232 -39.06 -32.66 20.97
C VAL A 232 -39.35 -32.46 19.47
N PRO A 233 -39.07 -31.27 18.90
CA PRO A 233 -39.15 -31.07 17.45
C PRO A 233 -38.38 -32.16 16.71
N VAL A 234 -38.98 -32.75 15.68
CA VAL A 234 -38.32 -33.75 14.83
C VAL A 234 -37.69 -32.99 13.64
N PRO A 235 -36.40 -33.22 13.31
CA PRO A 235 -35.71 -32.56 12.20
C PRO A 235 -36.38 -32.74 10.84
#